data_AF-A0A6M1MQ09-F1
#
_entry.id   AF-A0A6M1MQ09-F1
#
_cell.length_a   1.000
_cell.length_b   1.000
_cell.length_c   1.000
_cell.angle_alpha   90.00
_cell.angle_beta   90.00
_cell.angle_gamma   90.00
#
_symmetry.space_group_name_H-M   'P 1'
#
loop_
_entity.id
_entity.type
_entity.pdbx_description
1 polymer ?
#
loop_
_entity_poly.entity_id
_entity_poly.type
_entity_poly.pdbx_seq_one_letter_code
_entity_poly.pdbx_strand_id
1 'polypeptide(L)'
;MTNDLALRLLDQPVPRPLAARILGCKASTFTGIPTKGLTLKVAFVAALDAARADLAAAREKRRNARAVRKAKVLRIAQGDAAAARRFAALVAADLQGAAARLASVDPVAALRLRQIAAKLDINEILRVGE
;
A
#
# COMPACT_ATOMS: atom_id res chain seq x y z
N MET A 1 3.12 44.88 -6.85
CA MET A 1 1.64 44.85 -6.93
C MET A 1 1.07 43.51 -7.43
N THR A 2 1.89 42.50 -7.74
CA THR A 2 1.46 41.22 -8.34
C THR A 2 0.84 40.21 -7.36
N ASN A 3 1.22 40.23 -6.08
CA ASN A 3 0.72 39.26 -5.08
C ASN A 3 -0.78 39.38 -4.79
N ASP A 4 -1.35 40.58 -4.90
CA ASP A 4 -2.76 40.82 -4.57
C ASP A 4 -3.71 40.19 -5.60
N LEU A 5 -3.26 40.11 -6.86
CA LEU A 5 -4.03 39.54 -7.97
C LEU A 5 -4.07 38.00 -7.89
N ALA A 6 -2.94 37.38 -7.51
CA ALA A 6 -2.86 35.94 -7.27
C ALA A 6 -3.74 35.49 -6.09
N LEU A 7 -3.78 36.29 -5.00
CA LEU A 7 -4.62 36.00 -3.85
C LEU A 7 -6.12 36.10 -4.18
N ARG A 8 -6.52 37.07 -5.00
CA ARG A 8 -7.91 37.21 -5.47
C ARG A 8 -8.35 36.06 -6.36
N LEU A 9 -7.46 35.54 -7.21
CA LEU A 9 -7.75 34.38 -8.06
C LEU A 9 -8.02 33.10 -7.25
N LEU A 10 -7.41 32.98 -6.07
CA LEU A 10 -7.62 31.85 -5.17
C LEU A 10 -9.01 31.85 -4.51
N ASP A 11 -9.66 33.01 -4.44
CA ASP A 11 -11.01 33.20 -3.88
C ASP A 11 -12.11 33.17 -4.95
N GLN A 12 -11.75 33.03 -6.23
CA GLN A 12 -12.75 32.86 -7.28
C GLN A 12 -13.36 31.45 -7.26
N PRO A 13 -14.67 31.32 -7.51
CA PRO A 13 -15.32 30.03 -7.63
C PRO A 13 -14.78 29.29 -8.86
N VAL A 14 -14.42 28.03 -8.65
CA VAL A 14 -13.80 27.17 -9.66
C VAL A 14 -14.69 25.95 -9.91
N PRO A 15 -14.93 25.56 -11.17
CA PRO A 15 -15.69 24.35 -11.45
C PRO A 15 -14.96 23.11 -10.93
N ARG A 16 -15.71 22.20 -10.28
CA ARG A 16 -15.23 20.92 -9.72
C ARG A 16 -14.27 20.14 -10.63
N PRO A 17 -14.56 19.92 -11.93
CA PRO A 17 -13.64 19.18 -12.80
C PRO A 17 -12.31 19.92 -13.02
N LEU A 18 -12.31 21.25 -13.04
CA LEU A 18 -11.10 22.04 -13.17
C LEU A 18 -10.26 21.98 -11.89
N ALA A 19 -10.91 22.13 -10.72
CA ALA A 19 -10.24 22.00 -9.42
C ALA A 19 -9.62 20.61 -9.25
N ALA A 20 -10.35 19.56 -9.61
CA ALA A 20 -9.87 18.17 -9.58
C ALA A 20 -8.64 17.96 -10.47
N ARG A 21 -8.65 18.54 -11.68
CA ARG A 21 -7.53 18.46 -12.62
C ARG A 21 -6.29 19.22 -12.12
N ILE A 22 -6.47 20.41 -11.55
CA ILE A 22 -5.38 21.22 -10.99
C ILE A 22 -4.75 20.52 -9.78
N LEU A 23 -5.57 19.92 -8.91
CA LEU A 23 -5.12 19.32 -7.65
C LEU A 23 -4.77 17.83 -7.77
N GLY A 24 -4.95 17.23 -8.94
CA GLY A 24 -4.64 15.81 -9.17
C GLY A 24 -5.51 14.84 -8.35
N CYS A 25 -6.76 15.21 -8.07
CA CYS A 25 -7.68 14.41 -7.27
C CYS A 25 -8.98 14.09 -8.03
N LYS A 26 -9.85 13.25 -7.47
CA LYS A 26 -11.16 12.95 -8.08
C LYS A 26 -12.12 14.12 -7.86
N ALA A 27 -12.99 14.39 -8.84
CA ALA A 27 -14.05 15.39 -8.68
C ALA A 27 -15.05 15.03 -7.56
N SER A 28 -15.15 13.73 -7.23
CA SER A 28 -15.94 13.23 -6.10
C SER A 28 -15.46 13.74 -4.73
N THR A 29 -14.21 14.20 -4.63
CA THR A 29 -13.67 14.83 -3.41
C THR A 29 -14.41 16.11 -3.03
N PHE A 30 -15.10 16.74 -3.99
CA PHE A 30 -15.79 18.03 -3.82
C PHE A 30 -17.32 17.92 -3.86
N THR A 31 -17.91 16.73 -3.81
CA THR A 31 -19.36 16.52 -3.96
C THR A 31 -20.19 17.24 -2.90
N GLY A 32 -19.67 17.33 -1.67
CA GLY A 32 -20.33 18.03 -0.55
C GLY A 32 -20.15 19.55 -0.54
N ILE A 33 -19.35 20.12 -1.46
CA ILE A 33 -19.08 21.56 -1.49
C ILE A 33 -19.92 22.19 -2.61
N PRO A 34 -20.81 23.16 -2.32
CA PRO A 34 -21.60 23.82 -3.34
C PRO A 34 -20.68 24.51 -4.35
N THR A 35 -21.01 24.45 -5.63
CA THR A 35 -20.18 25.01 -6.72
C THR A 35 -19.89 26.49 -6.55
N LYS A 36 -20.84 27.27 -6.01
CA LYS A 36 -20.66 28.69 -5.71
C LYS A 36 -19.65 28.97 -4.58
N GLY A 37 -19.43 28.00 -3.68
CA GLY A 37 -18.48 28.11 -2.56
C GLY A 37 -17.17 27.35 -2.78
N LEU A 38 -17.00 26.70 -3.93
CA LEU A 38 -15.80 25.94 -4.25
C LEU A 38 -14.74 26.86 -4.85
N THR A 39 -13.95 27.50 -4.00
CA THR A 39 -12.77 28.26 -4.43
C THR A 39 -11.54 27.37 -4.50
N LEU A 40 -10.45 27.84 -5.12
CA LEU A 40 -9.19 27.10 -5.18
C LEU A 40 -8.62 26.82 -3.78
N LYS A 41 -8.77 27.76 -2.83
CA LYS A 41 -8.38 27.52 -1.41
C LYS A 41 -9.17 26.39 -0.79
N VAL A 42 -10.50 26.44 -0.93
CA VAL A 42 -11.41 25.44 -0.36
C VAL A 42 -11.16 24.06 -1.00
N ALA A 43 -10.96 24.02 -2.32
CA ALA A 43 -10.61 22.81 -3.03
C ALA A 43 -9.25 22.24 -2.58
N PHE A 44 -8.24 23.09 -2.39
CA PHE A 44 -6.93 22.66 -1.92
C PHE A 44 -7.00 22.04 -0.51
N VAL A 45 -7.71 22.67 0.42
CA VAL A 45 -7.90 22.14 1.78
C VAL A 45 -8.66 20.81 1.75
N ALA A 46 -9.76 20.72 0.99
CA ALA A 46 -10.52 19.49 0.87
C ALA A 46 -9.71 18.35 0.23
N ALA A 47 -8.88 18.65 -0.77
CA ALA A 47 -7.98 17.66 -1.37
C ALA A 47 -6.90 17.21 -0.38
N LEU A 48 -6.36 18.11 0.44
CA LEU A 48 -5.38 17.79 1.47
C LEU A 48 -5.97 16.89 2.57
N ASP A 49 -7.19 17.17 3.00
CA ASP A 49 -7.88 16.35 4.00
C ASP A 49 -8.21 14.96 3.46
N ALA A 50 -8.64 14.86 2.20
CA ALA A 50 -8.83 13.57 1.54
C ALA A 50 -7.52 12.77 1.46
N ALA A 51 -6.41 13.40 1.08
CA ALA A 51 -5.09 12.76 1.04
C ALA A 51 -4.62 12.29 2.43
N ARG A 52 -4.91 13.05 3.49
CA ARG A 52 -4.62 12.65 4.88
C ARG A 52 -5.45 11.45 5.32
N ALA A 53 -6.74 11.42 4.96
CA ALA A 53 -7.62 10.29 5.24
C ALA A 53 -7.15 9.02 4.51
N ASP A 54 -6.78 9.13 3.22
CA ASP A 54 -6.23 8.02 2.44
C ASP A 54 -4.91 7.51 3.05
N LEU A 55 -4.04 8.40 3.50
CA LEU A 55 -2.79 8.04 4.18
C LEU A 55 -3.04 7.34 5.52
N ALA A 56 -4.04 7.78 6.29
CA ALA A 56 -4.43 7.14 7.53
C ALA A 56 -5.00 5.73 7.29
N ALA A 57 -5.87 5.58 6.30
CA ALA A 57 -6.41 4.28 5.88
C ALA A 57 -5.30 3.34 5.39
N ALA A 58 -4.34 3.84 4.61
CA ALA A 58 -3.19 3.06 4.14
C ALA A 58 -2.29 2.61 5.30
N ARG A 59 -2.04 3.48 6.28
CA ARG A 59 -1.30 3.15 7.51
C ARG A 59 -2.01 2.08 8.33
N GLU A 60 -3.32 2.20 8.46
CA GLU A 60 -4.15 1.24 9.20
C GLU A 60 -4.16 -0.13 8.51
N LYS A 61 -4.35 -0.17 7.19
CA LYS A 61 -4.22 -1.40 6.39
C LYS A 61 -2.85 -2.05 6.56
N ARG A 62 -1.77 -1.24 6.61
CA ARG A 62 -0.40 -1.74 6.85
C ARG A 62 -0.21 -2.27 8.27
N ARG A 63 -0.80 -1.64 9.29
CA ARG A 63 -0.81 -2.15 10.67
C ARG A 63 -1.56 -3.47 10.77
N ASN A 64 -2.73 -3.57 10.17
CA ASN A 64 -3.53 -4.80 10.16
C ASN A 64 -2.81 -5.94 9.43
N ALA A 65 -2.18 -5.66 8.29
CA ALA A 65 -1.31 -6.64 7.61
C ALA A 65 -0.13 -7.09 8.49
N ARG A 66 0.48 -6.17 9.26
CA ARG A 66 1.55 -6.50 10.21
C ARG A 66 1.04 -7.33 11.39
N ALA A 67 -0.14 -7.02 11.92
CA ALA A 67 -0.77 -7.76 13.02
C ALA A 67 -1.11 -9.19 12.59
N VAL A 68 -1.68 -9.37 11.39
CA VAL A 68 -1.96 -10.70 10.80
C VAL A 68 -0.66 -11.49 10.61
N ARG A 69 0.39 -10.87 10.07
CA ARG A 69 1.72 -11.52 9.95
C ARG A 69 2.29 -11.90 11.32
N LYS A 70 2.18 -11.02 12.33
CA LYS A 70 2.65 -11.30 13.69
C LYS A 70 1.87 -12.44 14.35
N ALA A 71 0.55 -12.48 14.22
CA ALA A 71 -0.28 -13.58 14.70
C ALA A 71 0.09 -14.91 14.03
N LYS A 72 0.38 -14.87 12.72
CA LYS A 72 0.86 -16.03 11.96
C LYS A 72 2.22 -16.52 12.48
N VAL A 73 3.17 -15.60 12.71
CA VAL A 73 4.50 -15.92 13.28
C VAL A 73 4.42 -16.44 14.72
N LEU A 74 3.54 -15.86 15.55
CA LEU A 74 3.34 -16.32 16.93
C LEU A 74 2.75 -17.74 16.99
N ARG A 75 1.81 -18.10 16.11
CA ARG A 75 1.29 -19.48 16.02
C ARG A 75 2.37 -20.49 15.61
N ILE A 76 3.31 -20.08 14.77
CA ILE A 76 4.47 -20.90 14.37
C ILE A 76 5.44 -21.06 15.55
N ALA A 77 5.70 -19.98 16.29
CA ALA A 77 6.56 -20.00 17.47
C ALA A 77 5.95 -20.81 18.63
N GLN A 78 4.62 -20.95 18.69
CA GLN A 78 3.89 -21.74 19.68
C GLN A 78 3.81 -23.24 19.37
N GLY A 79 4.51 -23.75 18.35
CA GLY A 79 4.72 -25.19 18.15
C GLY A 79 3.71 -25.92 17.25
N ASP A 80 2.85 -25.19 16.53
CA ASP A 80 1.96 -25.81 15.54
C ASP A 80 2.74 -26.12 14.25
N ALA A 81 3.23 -27.36 14.16
CA ALA A 81 4.00 -27.86 13.01
C ALA A 81 3.19 -27.83 11.70
N ALA A 82 1.87 -27.97 11.74
CA ALA A 82 1.01 -27.88 10.55
C ALA A 82 0.88 -26.43 10.08
N ALA A 83 0.73 -25.47 10.99
CA ALA A 83 0.76 -24.05 10.67
C ALA A 83 2.14 -23.60 10.17
N ALA A 84 3.23 -24.13 10.72
CA ALA A 84 4.60 -23.88 10.26
C ALA A 84 4.82 -24.37 8.82
N ARG A 85 4.37 -25.58 8.49
CA ARG A 85 4.43 -26.14 7.12
C ARG A 85 3.61 -25.31 6.13
N ARG A 86 2.38 -24.94 6.48
CA ARG A 86 1.53 -24.07 5.64
C ARG A 86 2.14 -22.68 5.46
N PHE A 87 2.81 -22.15 6.48
CA PHE A 87 3.51 -20.89 6.37
C PHE A 87 4.75 -20.98 5.47
N ALA A 88 5.58 -22.01 5.64
CA ALA A 88 6.76 -22.25 4.81
C ALA A 88 6.36 -22.37 3.32
N ALA A 89 5.31 -23.13 3.02
CA ALA A 89 4.77 -23.26 1.67
C ALA A 89 4.29 -21.91 1.09
N LEU A 90 3.59 -21.09 1.89
CA LEU A 90 3.15 -19.76 1.46
C LEU A 90 4.32 -18.80 1.22
N VAL A 91 5.34 -18.83 2.08
CA VAL A 91 6.54 -18.00 1.92
C VAL A 91 7.35 -18.45 0.69
N ALA A 92 7.46 -19.76 0.45
CA ALA A 92 8.13 -20.29 -0.74
C ALA A 92 7.43 -19.84 -2.03
N ALA A 93 6.08 -19.91 -2.09
CA ALA A 93 5.31 -19.43 -3.24
C ALA A 93 5.47 -17.92 -3.47
N ASP A 94 5.42 -17.11 -2.40
CA ASP A 94 5.64 -15.66 -2.48
C ASP A 94 7.06 -15.32 -2.99
N LEU A 95 8.08 -16.05 -2.52
CA LEU A 95 9.47 -15.87 -2.96
C LEU A 95 9.67 -16.26 -4.42
N GLN A 96 9.02 -17.34 -4.90
CA GLN A 96 9.06 -17.71 -6.32
C GLN A 96 8.39 -16.66 -7.21
N GLY A 97 7.24 -16.12 -6.79
CA GLY A 97 6.56 -15.04 -7.51
C GLY A 97 7.39 -13.75 -7.55
N ALA A 98 8.04 -13.41 -6.44
CA ALA A 98 8.97 -12.28 -6.38
C ALA A 98 10.20 -12.49 -7.28
N ALA A 99 10.77 -13.70 -7.29
CA ALA A 99 11.90 -14.05 -8.16
C ALA A 99 11.53 -13.96 -9.65
N ALA A 100 10.33 -14.38 -10.04
CA ALA A 100 9.87 -14.26 -11.42
C ALA A 100 9.76 -12.80 -11.87
N ARG A 101 9.29 -11.91 -10.98
CA ARG A 101 9.22 -10.46 -11.26
C ARG A 101 10.59 -9.79 -11.27
N LEU A 102 11.52 -10.24 -10.42
CA LEU A 102 12.88 -9.71 -10.36
C LEU A 102 13.79 -10.26 -11.47
N ALA A 103 13.46 -11.39 -12.10
CA ALA A 103 14.35 -12.07 -13.04
C ALA A 103 14.83 -11.19 -14.21
N SER A 104 13.99 -10.24 -14.66
CA SER A 104 14.34 -9.30 -15.74
C SER A 104 15.09 -8.06 -15.28
N VAL A 105 15.06 -7.73 -13.99
CA VAL A 105 15.63 -6.49 -13.41
C VAL A 105 16.94 -6.77 -12.69
N ASP A 106 16.98 -7.83 -11.89
CA ASP A 106 18.16 -8.29 -11.17
C ASP A 106 18.16 -9.83 -11.10
N PRO A 107 18.86 -10.50 -12.03
CA PRO A 107 18.88 -11.96 -12.10
C PRO A 107 19.61 -12.60 -10.92
N VAL A 108 20.56 -11.89 -10.28
CA VAL A 108 21.30 -12.40 -9.12
C VAL A 108 20.41 -12.40 -7.88
N ALA A 109 19.65 -11.32 -7.66
CA ALA A 109 18.65 -11.28 -6.60
C ALA A 109 17.54 -12.30 -6.82
N ALA A 110 17.06 -12.47 -8.06
CA ALA A 110 16.08 -13.51 -8.39
C ALA A 110 16.59 -14.93 -8.09
N LEU A 111 17.86 -15.23 -8.40
CA LEU A 111 18.47 -16.52 -8.09
C LEU A 111 18.55 -16.76 -6.56
N ARG A 112 18.95 -15.75 -5.79
CA ARG A 112 18.99 -15.84 -4.32
C ARG A 112 17.61 -16.11 -3.74
N LEU A 113 16.57 -15.44 -4.23
CA LEU A 113 15.19 -15.67 -3.79
C LEU A 113 14.70 -17.09 -4.12
N ARG A 114 15.07 -17.63 -5.29
CA ARG A 114 14.79 -19.04 -5.65
C ARG A 114 15.50 -20.02 -4.72
N GLN A 115 16.76 -19.77 -4.38
CA GLN A 115 17.51 -20.61 -3.45
C GLN A 115 16.92 -20.60 -2.04
N ILE A 116 16.44 -19.45 -1.56
CA ILE A 116 15.76 -19.34 -0.26
C ILE A 116 14.42 -20.08 -0.30
N ALA A 117 13.65 -19.95 -1.38
CA ALA A 117 12.40 -20.69 -1.57
C ALA A 117 12.64 -22.21 -1.56
N ALA A 118 13.67 -22.69 -2.27
CA ALA A 118 14.04 -24.10 -2.30
C ALA A 118 14.43 -24.65 -0.91
N LYS A 119 15.10 -23.83 -0.07
CA LYS A 119 15.43 -24.20 1.31
C LYS A 119 14.21 -24.30 2.23
N LEU A 120 13.13 -23.57 1.92
CA LEU A 120 11.87 -23.61 2.67
C LEU A 120 10.96 -24.78 2.24
N ASP A 121 11.17 -25.30 1.02
CA ASP A 121 10.44 -26.43 0.45
C ASP A 121 11.03 -27.80 0.85
N ILE A 122 12.10 -27.81 1.66
CA ILE A 122 12.74 -29.05 2.12
C ILE A 122 11.83 -29.72 3.16
N ASN A 123 10.99 -30.62 2.66
CA ASN A 123 10.29 -31.67 3.39
C ASN A 123 11.21 -32.69 4.11
N GLU A 124 12.53 -32.45 4.26
CA GLU A 124 13.49 -33.43 4.83
C GLU A 124 13.89 -33.21 6.29
N ILE A 125 13.37 -32.21 7.01
CA ILE A 125 13.74 -32.05 8.43
C ILE A 125 12.90 -32.95 9.37
N LEU A 126 11.86 -33.64 8.89
CA LEU A 126 10.99 -34.48 9.73
C LEU A 126 10.70 -35.89 9.15
N ARG A 127 11.66 -36.47 8.43
CA ARG A 127 11.71 -37.94 8.21
C ARG A 127 12.60 -38.67 9.24
N VAL A 128 13.06 -37.97 10.29
CA VAL A 128 13.88 -38.55 11.37
C VAL A 128 13.01 -38.81 12.61
N GLY A 129 11.84 -39.41 12.40
CA GLY A 129 10.87 -39.68 13.46
C GLY A 129 9.98 -40.88 13.17
N GLU A 130 10.50 -41.85 12.42
CA GLU A 130 10.13 -43.27 12.58
C GLU A 130 11.15 -43.93 13.52
#